data_AF-B9YDI5-F1
#
_entry.id   AF-B9YDI5-F1
#
_cell.length_a   1.000
_cell.length_b   1.000
_cell.length_c   1.000
_cell.angle_alpha   90.00
_cell.angle_beta   90.00
_cell.angle_gamma   90.00
#
_symmetry.space_group_name_H-M   'P 1'
#
loop_
_entity.id
_entity.type
_entity.pdbx_description
1 polymer ?
#
loop_
_entity_poly.entity_id
_entity_poly.type
_entity_poly.pdbx_seq_one_letter_code
_entity_poly.pdbx_strand_id
1 'polypeptide(L)'
;MREENGFKPEEIEYVPYIPNKYEFKKYFDSMRKIDCEDGFSENKRIRHTYTYKELSKITGVPEESIRKLINKTQPTSNRDLIISLCIAIKLDLDCTNLALFKYGMPELHDEEHGDSMTRDYLIMEILHKYNGDMTIHEVNSHLAAFGFSPLHIPITNKGIAPSIKQDEYEVINIRVFPLINDYDFCLSDKFNIKNYDCSAEMLIKNISSGEEYKITGSKDKKFFIYCLSGSNRILPIEKFEHYKKLKTVLSFFVMQIDKEISKLQAIQNDTKNYGNRTTAKFEDGRIVFISESFNNKLPEIPLYILVEDNCKDIKILISKKSMFMSRLYDDIQYREEYHCEKIKAIWEYNDVDDIKNDSIYKNHEVIQKSIIKIYNDLTSNISKLKDDIKSRNEYISLTVLTDGEPDEFYLMCRALRLVKEFSFKKEDDFYCTTRNKITYRYNDKIYTITREDVKTAFELGMKNADDICLVKERIGSLEALYEEM
;
A
#
# COMPACT_ATOMS: atom_id res chain seq x y z
N MET A 1 16.70 -24.90 -11.83
CA MET A 1 15.39 -25.49 -12.18
C MET A 1 14.35 -24.38 -12.07
N ARG A 2 13.48 -24.24 -13.07
CA ARG A 2 12.51 -23.14 -13.23
C ARG A 2 11.17 -23.52 -12.59
N GLU A 3 10.52 -22.59 -11.89
CA GLU A 3 9.07 -22.64 -11.66
C GLU A 3 8.41 -21.58 -12.57
N GLU A 4 7.57 -22.03 -13.51
CA GLU A 4 6.91 -21.16 -14.48
C GLU A 4 5.52 -20.73 -13.99
N ASN A 5 5.32 -19.43 -13.78
CA ASN A 5 3.99 -18.82 -13.65
C ASN A 5 3.71 -17.88 -14.85
N GLY A 6 3.55 -18.49 -16.03
CA GLY A 6 2.80 -17.99 -17.19
C GLY A 6 2.98 -16.54 -17.67
N PHE A 7 3.82 -16.32 -18.68
CA PHE A 7 3.63 -15.26 -19.69
C PHE A 7 4.40 -15.60 -20.98
N LYS A 8 3.81 -15.36 -22.17
CA LYS A 8 4.46 -15.53 -23.48
C LYS A 8 4.80 -14.15 -24.08
N PRO A 9 6.02 -13.91 -24.60
CA PRO A 9 6.46 -12.60 -25.12
C PRO A 9 5.77 -12.10 -26.40
N GLU A 10 4.85 -12.86 -26.98
CA GLU A 10 4.31 -12.67 -28.34
C GLU A 10 3.22 -11.57 -28.44
N GLU A 11 2.85 -10.89 -27.35
CA GLU A 11 1.74 -9.92 -27.31
C GLU A 11 2.14 -8.44 -27.53
N ILE A 12 3.37 -8.15 -27.97
CA ILE A 12 3.83 -6.77 -28.19
C ILE A 12 3.66 -6.36 -29.66
N GLU A 13 2.42 -6.06 -30.07
CA GLU A 13 2.15 -5.25 -31.27
C GLU A 13 1.49 -3.93 -30.86
N TYR A 14 2.17 -2.81 -31.13
CA TYR A 14 1.60 -1.47 -30.94
C TYR A 14 0.72 -1.12 -32.13
N VAL A 15 -0.59 -1.17 -31.92
CA VAL A 15 -1.61 -0.64 -32.84
C VAL A 15 -2.30 0.53 -32.12
N PRO A 16 -2.39 1.74 -32.70
CA PRO A 16 -3.17 2.81 -32.10
C PRO A 16 -4.62 2.34 -31.93
N TYR A 17 -5.07 2.30 -30.67
CA TYR A 17 -6.39 1.77 -30.30
C TYR A 17 -7.50 2.68 -30.82
N ILE A 18 -8.24 2.20 -31.81
CA ILE A 18 -9.52 2.77 -32.23
C ILE A 18 -10.60 1.87 -31.64
N PRO A 19 -11.36 2.30 -30.61
CA PRO A 19 -12.32 1.44 -29.93
C PRO A 19 -13.32 0.86 -30.93
N ASN A 20 -13.31 -0.46 -31.10
CA ASN A 20 -14.24 -1.12 -32.00
C ASN A 20 -15.65 -1.04 -31.37
N LYS A 21 -16.68 -0.78 -32.19
CA LYS A 21 -18.08 -0.63 -31.77
C LYS A 21 -18.58 -1.78 -30.88
N TYR A 22 -17.98 -2.97 -30.96
CA TYR A 22 -18.38 -4.16 -30.19
C TYR A 22 -17.50 -4.49 -28.98
N GLU A 23 -16.41 -3.77 -28.72
CA GLU A 23 -15.48 -4.11 -27.62
C GLU A 23 -16.09 -3.92 -26.25
N PHE A 24 -16.83 -2.83 -26.03
CA PHE A 24 -17.54 -2.63 -24.78
C PHE A 24 -18.55 -3.76 -24.53
N LYS A 25 -19.34 -4.12 -25.55
CA LYS A 25 -20.32 -5.20 -25.44
C LYS A 25 -19.64 -6.50 -25.05
N LYS A 26 -18.60 -6.90 -25.79
CA LYS A 26 -17.87 -8.16 -25.55
C LYS A 26 -17.30 -8.21 -24.13
N TYR A 27 -16.71 -7.11 -23.68
CA TYR A 27 -16.14 -6.96 -22.34
C TYR A 27 -17.21 -6.96 -21.24
N PHE A 28 -18.25 -6.14 -21.38
CA PHE A 28 -19.33 -6.07 -20.41
C PHE A 28 -20.09 -7.39 -20.31
N ASP A 29 -20.30 -8.08 -21.44
CA ASP A 29 -20.91 -9.41 -21.49
C ASP A 29 -20.07 -10.50 -20.83
N SER A 30 -18.73 -10.39 -20.83
CA SER A 30 -17.86 -11.30 -20.08
C SER A 30 -17.89 -10.99 -18.60
N MET A 31 -17.84 -9.71 -18.21
CA MET A 31 -17.74 -9.30 -16.81
C MET A 31 -19.04 -9.51 -16.02
N ARG A 32 -20.21 -9.43 -16.66
CA ARG A 32 -21.50 -9.69 -15.99
C ARG A 32 -21.77 -11.16 -15.67
N LYS A 33 -20.85 -12.07 -16.03
CA LYS A 33 -20.91 -13.50 -15.73
C LYS A 33 -20.03 -13.77 -14.52
N ILE A 34 -20.62 -14.20 -13.41
CA ILE A 34 -19.89 -14.55 -12.19
C ILE A 34 -19.52 -16.03 -12.26
N ASP A 35 -18.22 -16.32 -12.12
CA ASP A 35 -17.70 -17.63 -11.73
C ASP A 35 -17.70 -17.70 -10.20
N CYS A 36 -18.48 -18.61 -9.62
CA CYS A 36 -18.36 -18.93 -8.20
C CYS A 36 -17.58 -20.24 -8.09
N GLU A 37 -16.50 -20.26 -7.30
CA GLU A 37 -15.85 -21.52 -6.92
C GLU A 37 -16.80 -22.35 -6.04
N ASP A 38 -17.36 -23.41 -6.60
CA ASP A 38 -17.71 -24.56 -5.76
C ASP A 38 -16.43 -25.33 -5.51
N GLY A 39 -16.11 -25.56 -4.23
CA GLY A 39 -14.96 -26.35 -3.82
C GLY A 39 -14.94 -27.82 -4.28
N PHE A 40 -15.83 -28.27 -5.18
CA PHE A 40 -15.82 -29.62 -5.74
C PHE A 40 -16.51 -29.68 -7.12
N SER A 41 -15.82 -29.31 -8.21
CA SER A 41 -15.88 -30.01 -9.51
C SER A 41 -15.06 -29.30 -10.60
N GLU A 42 -14.31 -30.06 -11.42
CA GLU A 42 -13.46 -29.60 -12.54
C GLU A 42 -14.24 -29.03 -13.76
N ASN A 43 -15.47 -28.56 -13.59
CA ASN A 43 -16.21 -27.90 -14.66
C ASN A 43 -16.68 -26.52 -14.18
N LYS A 44 -15.97 -25.45 -14.58
CA LYS A 44 -16.37 -24.06 -14.36
C LYS A 44 -17.74 -23.82 -15.00
N ARG A 45 -18.80 -23.98 -14.21
CA ARG A 45 -20.18 -23.65 -14.60
C ARG A 45 -20.45 -22.22 -14.12
N ILE A 46 -20.60 -21.30 -15.07
CA ILE A 46 -21.13 -19.94 -14.82
C ILE A 46 -22.43 -20.10 -14.03
N ARG A 47 -22.43 -19.71 -12.75
CA ARG A 47 -23.58 -19.91 -11.86
C ARG A 47 -24.59 -18.77 -11.92
N HIS A 48 -24.15 -17.56 -12.26
CA HIS A 48 -25.04 -16.41 -12.36
C HIS A 48 -24.56 -15.40 -13.40
N THR A 49 -25.47 -14.90 -14.22
CA THR A 49 -25.22 -13.83 -15.19
C THR A 49 -26.25 -12.75 -14.94
N TYR A 50 -25.82 -11.53 -14.65
CA TYR A 50 -26.75 -10.42 -14.48
C TYR A 50 -27.55 -10.19 -15.76
N THR A 51 -28.84 -10.48 -15.69
CA THR A 51 -29.79 -10.26 -16.77
C THR A 51 -30.05 -8.77 -16.94
N TYR A 52 -30.45 -8.33 -18.14
CA TYR A 52 -30.82 -6.92 -18.34
C TYR A 52 -31.99 -6.50 -17.43
N LYS A 53 -32.87 -7.44 -17.07
CA LYS A 53 -33.97 -7.22 -16.12
C LYS A 53 -33.46 -6.96 -14.70
N GLU A 54 -32.43 -7.67 -14.25
CA GLU A 54 -31.79 -7.42 -12.95
C GLU A 54 -31.04 -6.10 -12.94
N LEU A 55 -30.26 -5.81 -14.00
CA LEU A 55 -29.60 -4.51 -14.16
C LEU A 55 -30.61 -3.36 -14.16
N SER A 56 -31.77 -3.56 -14.79
CA SER A 56 -32.87 -2.58 -14.79
C SER A 56 -33.43 -2.33 -13.39
N LYS A 57 -33.57 -3.39 -12.57
CA LYS A 57 -34.01 -3.26 -11.17
C LYS A 57 -32.97 -2.54 -10.30
N ILE A 58 -31.68 -2.83 -10.49
CA ILE A 58 -30.58 -2.27 -9.68
C ILE A 58 -30.36 -0.80 -10.04
N THR A 59 -30.30 -0.48 -11.33
CA THR A 59 -29.98 0.88 -11.83
C THR A 59 -31.20 1.79 -11.94
N GLY A 60 -32.41 1.23 -12.01
CA GLY A 60 -33.64 1.98 -12.30
C GLY A 60 -33.79 2.41 -13.77
N VAL A 61 -32.90 1.94 -14.66
CA VAL A 61 -32.92 2.24 -16.10
C VAL A 61 -33.75 1.19 -16.83
N PRO A 62 -34.61 1.54 -17.81
CA PRO A 62 -35.38 0.56 -18.57
C PRO A 62 -34.50 -0.49 -19.25
N GLU A 63 -34.92 -1.76 -19.20
CA GLU A 63 -34.19 -2.89 -19.79
C GLU A 63 -33.78 -2.63 -21.26
N GLU A 64 -34.70 -2.09 -22.05
CA GLU A 64 -34.48 -1.78 -23.46
C GLU A 64 -33.41 -0.69 -23.66
N SER A 65 -33.35 0.30 -22.76
CA SER A 65 -32.33 1.34 -22.77
C SER A 65 -30.95 0.76 -22.45
N ILE A 66 -30.87 -0.13 -21.44
CA ILE A 66 -29.62 -0.83 -21.08
C ILE A 66 -29.13 -1.67 -22.26
N ARG A 67 -30.03 -2.39 -22.93
CA ARG A 67 -29.72 -3.20 -24.10
C ARG A 67 -29.17 -2.35 -25.25
N LYS A 68 -29.82 -1.22 -25.57
CA LYS A 68 -29.37 -0.31 -26.63
C LYS A 68 -28.03 0.36 -26.29
N LEU A 69 -27.80 0.64 -25.01
CA LEU A 69 -26.58 1.24 -24.49
C LEU A 69 -25.38 0.29 -24.64
N ILE A 70 -25.53 -0.96 -24.19
CA ILE A 70 -24.49 -1.99 -24.26
C ILE A 70 -24.18 -2.37 -25.71
N ASN A 71 -25.20 -2.47 -26.56
CA ASN A 71 -25.00 -2.73 -27.99
C ASN A 71 -24.51 -1.50 -28.78
N LYS A 72 -24.35 -0.33 -28.14
CA LYS A 72 -24.04 0.96 -28.78
C LYS A 72 -24.93 1.26 -30.00
N THR A 73 -26.20 0.82 -29.97
CA THR A 73 -27.20 1.20 -30.97
C THR A 73 -27.83 2.54 -30.65
N GLN A 74 -27.80 2.93 -29.37
CA GLN A 74 -28.12 4.27 -28.89
C GLN A 74 -27.06 4.66 -27.85
N PRO A 75 -25.92 5.22 -28.27
CA PRO A 75 -24.85 5.57 -27.36
C PRO A 75 -25.26 6.72 -26.44
N THR A 76 -24.63 6.80 -25.27
CA THR A 76 -24.82 7.90 -24.32
C THR A 76 -23.53 8.72 -24.20
N SER A 77 -23.66 10.02 -23.95
CA SER A 77 -22.58 10.86 -23.44
C SER A 77 -22.54 10.89 -21.90
N ASN A 78 -23.57 10.37 -21.23
CA ASN A 78 -23.65 10.35 -19.79
C ASN A 78 -22.79 9.23 -19.19
N ARG A 79 -21.62 9.61 -18.70
CA ARG A 79 -20.63 8.70 -18.11
C ARG A 79 -21.13 7.98 -16.86
N ASP A 80 -21.94 8.65 -16.04
CA ASP A 80 -22.49 8.08 -14.80
C ASP A 80 -23.38 6.86 -15.07
N LEU A 81 -23.99 6.78 -16.25
CA LEU A 81 -24.77 5.63 -16.66
C LEU A 81 -23.89 4.38 -16.84
N ILE A 82 -22.70 4.54 -17.42
CA ILE A 82 -21.74 3.44 -17.58
C ILE A 82 -21.15 3.05 -16.23
N ILE A 83 -20.78 4.03 -15.40
CA ILE A 83 -20.30 3.80 -14.02
C ILE A 83 -21.36 3.04 -13.22
N SER A 84 -22.64 3.43 -13.31
CA SER A 84 -23.73 2.75 -12.59
C SER A 84 -23.92 1.29 -12.99
N LEU A 85 -23.68 0.96 -14.26
CA LEU A 85 -23.72 -0.42 -14.75
C LEU A 85 -22.54 -1.24 -14.23
N CYS A 86 -21.36 -0.63 -14.12
CA CYS A 86 -20.17 -1.26 -13.56
C CYS A 86 -20.35 -1.55 -12.06
N ILE A 87 -20.88 -0.58 -11.31
CA ILE A 87 -21.24 -0.76 -9.89
C ILE A 87 -22.31 -1.85 -9.74
N ALA A 88 -23.32 -1.88 -10.61
CA ALA A 88 -24.41 -2.86 -10.54
C ALA A 88 -23.93 -4.32 -10.68
N ILE A 89 -22.81 -4.55 -11.38
CA ILE A 89 -22.19 -5.87 -11.51
C ILE A 89 -20.94 -6.04 -10.64
N LYS A 90 -20.69 -5.08 -9.73
CA LYS A 90 -19.59 -5.08 -8.76
C LYS A 90 -18.18 -5.08 -9.36
N LEU A 91 -17.93 -4.24 -10.36
CA LEU A 91 -16.58 -4.06 -10.88
C LEU A 91 -15.73 -3.21 -9.95
N ASP A 92 -14.45 -3.57 -9.83
CA ASP A 92 -13.41 -2.76 -9.21
C ASP A 92 -13.03 -1.54 -10.08
N LEU A 93 -12.07 -0.74 -9.60
CA LEU A 93 -11.60 0.46 -10.27
C LEU A 93 -10.99 0.17 -11.65
N ASP A 94 -10.08 -0.79 -11.74
CA ASP A 94 -9.38 -1.14 -12.98
C ASP A 94 -10.36 -1.62 -14.05
N CYS A 95 -11.29 -2.50 -13.66
CA CYS A 95 -12.31 -3.02 -14.54
C CYS A 95 -13.30 -1.94 -14.98
N THR A 96 -13.60 -0.97 -14.10
CA THR A 96 -14.48 0.17 -14.40
C THR A 96 -13.80 1.13 -15.38
N ASN A 97 -12.54 1.48 -15.18
CA ASN A 97 -11.77 2.33 -16.10
C ASN A 97 -11.62 1.67 -17.47
N LEU A 98 -11.35 0.37 -17.52
CA LEU A 98 -11.32 -0.38 -18.76
C LEU A 98 -12.69 -0.41 -19.47
N ALA A 99 -13.80 -0.46 -18.70
CA ALA A 99 -15.15 -0.36 -19.25
C ALA A 99 -15.40 1.01 -19.89
N LEU A 100 -15.02 2.09 -19.20
CA LEU A 100 -15.13 3.47 -19.69
C LEU A 100 -14.32 3.67 -20.97
N PHE A 101 -13.06 3.24 -20.96
CA PHE A 101 -12.17 3.28 -22.12
C PHE A 101 -12.76 2.55 -23.32
N LYS A 102 -13.23 1.30 -23.15
CA LYS A 102 -13.89 0.52 -24.22
C LYS A 102 -15.23 1.12 -24.68
N TYR A 103 -15.91 1.86 -23.79
CA TYR A 103 -17.09 2.64 -24.18
C TYR A 103 -16.73 3.87 -25.02
N GLY A 104 -15.48 4.36 -24.93
CA GLY A 104 -15.02 5.60 -25.57
C GLY A 104 -15.25 6.83 -24.68
N MET A 105 -15.18 6.65 -23.35
CA MET A 105 -15.31 7.70 -22.35
C MET A 105 -13.98 7.91 -21.63
N PRO A 106 -13.73 9.13 -21.11
CA PRO A 106 -12.60 9.36 -20.21
C PRO A 106 -12.70 8.45 -19.00
N GLU A 107 -11.57 7.85 -18.64
CA GLU A 107 -11.40 7.10 -17.40
C GLU A 107 -11.67 8.01 -16.19
N LEU A 108 -11.96 7.39 -15.04
CA LEU A 108 -11.93 8.11 -13.78
C LEU A 108 -10.48 8.52 -13.51
N HIS A 109 -10.28 9.82 -13.33
CA HIS A 109 -8.96 10.40 -13.14
C HIS A 109 -9.01 11.44 -12.02
N ASP A 110 -7.94 11.49 -11.23
CA ASP A 110 -7.69 12.60 -10.30
C ASP A 110 -6.95 13.67 -11.12
N GLU A 111 -7.64 14.71 -11.59
CA GLU A 111 -6.93 15.86 -12.18
C GLU A 111 -6.05 16.50 -11.10
N GLU A 112 -4.73 16.48 -11.27
CA GLU A 112 -3.74 17.14 -10.40
C GLU A 112 -3.78 18.68 -10.51
N HIS A 113 -4.98 19.27 -10.51
CA HIS A 113 -5.18 20.71 -10.60
C HIS A 113 -5.77 21.26 -9.31
N GLY A 114 -4.95 21.23 -8.26
CA GLY A 114 -5.16 21.93 -6.99
C GLY A 114 -5.71 21.06 -5.85
N ASP A 115 -5.74 21.64 -4.65
CA ASP A 115 -6.15 21.01 -3.39
C ASP A 115 -7.67 20.69 -3.30
N SER A 116 -8.39 20.64 -4.43
CA SER A 116 -9.84 20.36 -4.45
C SER A 116 -10.13 18.92 -4.87
N MET A 117 -10.90 18.22 -4.04
CA MET A 117 -11.38 16.87 -4.35
C MET A 117 -12.25 16.91 -5.62
N THR A 118 -11.93 16.05 -6.59
CA THR A 118 -12.80 15.81 -7.74
C THR A 118 -13.83 14.73 -7.39
N ARG A 119 -14.98 14.77 -8.07
CA ARG A 119 -16.00 13.73 -7.96
C ARG A 119 -15.47 12.37 -8.41
N ASP A 120 -14.58 12.37 -9.41
CA ASP A 120 -13.97 11.15 -9.96
C ASP A 120 -13.08 10.47 -8.93
N TYR A 121 -12.23 11.23 -8.24
CA TYR A 121 -11.42 10.71 -7.16
C TYR A 121 -12.26 10.00 -6.09
N LEU A 122 -13.37 10.60 -5.66
CA LEU A 122 -14.23 9.97 -4.66
C LEU A 122 -14.85 8.67 -5.18
N ILE A 123 -15.25 8.62 -6.45
CA ILE A 123 -15.73 7.38 -7.08
C ILE A 123 -14.60 6.33 -7.14
N MET A 124 -13.36 6.74 -7.44
CA MET A 124 -12.21 5.83 -7.47
C MET A 124 -11.93 5.22 -6.09
N GLU A 125 -11.89 6.03 -5.03
CA GLU A 125 -11.70 5.57 -3.65
C GLU A 125 -12.78 4.59 -3.21
N ILE A 126 -14.03 4.91 -3.54
CA ILE A 126 -15.20 4.07 -3.31
C ILE A 126 -15.01 2.71 -4.00
N LEU A 127 -14.63 2.68 -5.27
CA LEU A 127 -14.43 1.44 -6.01
C LEU A 127 -13.23 0.63 -5.49
N HIS A 128 -12.14 1.29 -5.11
CA HIS A 128 -10.91 0.66 -4.61
C HIS A 128 -11.12 0.06 -3.21
N LYS A 129 -11.64 0.84 -2.26
CA LYS A 129 -11.80 0.44 -0.85
C LYS A 129 -12.71 -0.77 -0.66
N TYR A 130 -13.76 -0.88 -1.46
CA TYR A 130 -14.74 -1.95 -1.34
C TYR A 130 -14.59 -3.02 -2.43
N ASN A 131 -13.54 -2.92 -3.27
CA ASN A 131 -13.29 -3.84 -4.38
C ASN A 131 -14.53 -4.09 -5.26
N GLY A 132 -15.28 -3.02 -5.54
CA GLY A 132 -16.54 -3.08 -6.28
C GLY A 132 -17.78 -3.58 -5.51
N ASP A 133 -17.65 -4.06 -4.27
CA ASP A 133 -18.78 -4.59 -3.47
C ASP A 133 -19.61 -3.49 -2.79
N MET A 134 -20.20 -2.61 -3.60
CA MET A 134 -21.12 -1.57 -3.12
C MET A 134 -22.33 -1.39 -4.01
N THR A 135 -23.42 -0.95 -3.39
CA THR A 135 -24.66 -0.60 -4.08
C THR A 135 -24.61 0.85 -4.59
N ILE A 136 -25.36 1.14 -5.65
CA ILE A 136 -25.53 2.51 -6.18
C ILE A 136 -26.04 3.47 -5.10
N HIS A 137 -26.89 2.99 -4.18
CA HIS A 137 -27.39 3.79 -3.07
C HIS A 137 -26.26 4.20 -2.11
N GLU A 138 -25.36 3.28 -1.77
CA GLU A 138 -24.21 3.57 -0.91
C GLU A 138 -23.24 4.53 -1.59
N VAL A 139 -22.96 4.34 -2.89
CA VAL A 139 -22.15 5.28 -3.67
C VAL A 139 -22.76 6.68 -3.67
N ASN A 140 -24.07 6.80 -3.96
CA ASN A 140 -24.77 8.08 -3.95
C ASN A 140 -24.83 8.71 -2.55
N SER A 141 -24.96 7.89 -1.50
CA SER A 141 -24.94 8.36 -0.11
C SER A 141 -23.58 8.93 0.26
N HIS A 142 -22.49 8.31 -0.21
CA HIS A 142 -21.14 8.84 -0.05
C HIS A 142 -20.97 10.14 -0.85
N LEU A 143 -21.31 10.16 -2.14
CA LEU A 143 -21.25 11.38 -2.97
C LEU A 143 -21.98 12.56 -2.31
N ALA A 144 -23.20 12.32 -1.82
CA ALA A 144 -24.00 13.34 -1.14
C ALA A 144 -23.40 13.77 0.20
N ALA A 145 -22.83 12.84 0.98
CA ALA A 145 -22.14 13.16 2.23
C ALA A 145 -20.90 14.06 2.02
N PHE A 146 -20.38 14.12 0.79
CA PHE A 146 -19.26 14.98 0.41
C PHE A 146 -19.68 16.17 -0.49
N GLY A 147 -20.97 16.50 -0.54
CA GLY A 147 -21.47 17.67 -1.28
C GLY A 147 -21.50 17.51 -2.80
N PHE A 148 -21.22 16.32 -3.34
CA PHE A 148 -21.32 16.04 -4.77
C PHE A 148 -22.73 15.62 -5.18
N SER A 149 -23.04 15.88 -6.45
CA SER A 149 -24.23 15.32 -7.07
C SER A 149 -24.14 13.79 -7.11
N PRO A 150 -25.22 13.07 -6.73
CA PRO A 150 -25.37 11.65 -6.99
C PRO A 150 -25.09 11.30 -8.46
N LEU A 151 -24.82 10.03 -8.75
CA LEU A 151 -24.72 9.54 -10.11
C LEU A 151 -25.96 9.95 -10.90
N HIS A 152 -25.75 10.66 -12.01
CA HIS A 152 -26.81 11.12 -12.88
C HIS A 152 -27.34 9.93 -13.66
N ILE A 153 -28.32 9.24 -13.09
CA ILE A 153 -29.03 8.14 -13.74
C ILE A 153 -30.41 8.69 -14.11
N PRO A 154 -30.79 8.71 -15.41
CA PRO A 154 -32.12 9.14 -15.82
C PRO A 154 -33.16 8.12 -15.33
N ILE A 155 -33.62 8.30 -14.09
CA ILE A 155 -34.65 7.48 -13.44
C ILE A 155 -36.01 7.90 -14.02
N THR A 156 -36.79 6.95 -14.55
CA THR A 156 -38.16 7.19 -15.01
C THR A 156 -39.22 6.92 -13.94
N ASN A 157 -38.86 6.28 -12.83
CA ASN A 157 -39.75 6.11 -11.68
C ASN A 157 -39.59 7.28 -10.70
N LYS A 158 -40.61 8.16 -10.65
CA LYS A 158 -40.71 9.24 -9.67
C LYS A 158 -40.67 8.69 -8.24
N GLY A 159 -39.49 8.67 -7.63
CA GLY A 159 -39.26 8.37 -6.23
C GLY A 159 -38.38 9.45 -5.62
N ILE A 160 -39.03 10.37 -4.90
CA ILE A 160 -38.52 11.31 -3.89
C ILE A 160 -37.04 11.71 -4.06
N ALA A 161 -36.82 12.90 -4.62
CA ALA A 161 -35.54 13.58 -4.49
C ALA A 161 -35.22 13.74 -2.99
N PRO A 162 -34.08 13.24 -2.49
CA PRO A 162 -33.69 13.51 -1.12
C PRO A 162 -33.48 15.02 -0.97
N SER A 163 -34.15 15.63 0.01
CA SER A 163 -33.94 17.02 0.36
C SER A 163 -32.47 17.20 0.72
N ILE A 164 -31.73 17.96 -0.08
CA ILE A 164 -30.35 18.33 0.19
C ILE A 164 -30.38 19.20 1.46
N LYS A 165 -29.91 18.67 2.59
CA LYS A 165 -29.58 19.52 3.73
C LYS A 165 -28.34 20.31 3.34
N GLN A 166 -28.45 21.63 3.23
CA GLN A 166 -27.28 22.49 3.20
C GLN A 166 -26.53 22.33 4.52
N ASP A 167 -25.24 22.01 4.45
CA ASP A 167 -24.37 21.98 5.62
C ASP A 167 -24.25 23.39 6.22
N GLU A 168 -24.11 23.49 7.54
CA GLU A 168 -24.02 24.77 8.26
C GLU A 168 -22.68 25.50 8.02
N TYR A 169 -21.70 24.77 7.49
CA TYR A 169 -20.34 25.23 7.24
C TYR A 169 -19.94 24.95 5.80
N GLU A 170 -19.34 25.94 5.15
CA GLU A 170 -18.74 25.85 3.82
C GLU A 170 -17.22 25.69 3.96
N VAL A 171 -16.61 24.81 3.17
CA VAL A 171 -15.15 24.68 3.09
C VAL A 171 -14.62 25.72 2.12
N ILE A 172 -13.80 26.66 2.60
CA ILE A 172 -13.15 27.69 1.79
C ILE A 172 -11.89 27.13 1.12
N ASN A 173 -11.09 26.42 1.90
CA ASN A 173 -9.79 25.92 1.45
C ASN A 173 -9.40 24.70 2.29
N ILE A 174 -8.63 23.80 1.70
CA ILE A 174 -7.98 22.70 2.39
C ILE A 174 -6.57 22.55 1.82
N ARG A 175 -5.62 22.21 2.67
CA ARG A 175 -4.25 21.89 2.30
C ARG A 175 -3.86 20.66 3.08
N VAL A 176 -3.36 19.66 2.39
CA VAL A 176 -2.74 18.50 3.02
C VAL A 176 -1.36 18.37 2.43
N PHE A 177 -0.35 18.24 3.28
CA PHE A 177 1.02 18.10 2.82
C PHE A 177 1.74 17.02 3.62
N PRO A 178 2.59 16.22 2.95
CA PRO A 178 3.41 15.24 3.62
C PRO A 178 4.42 15.95 4.53
N LEU A 179 4.63 15.40 5.71
CA LEU A 179 5.72 15.77 6.59
C LEU A 179 6.86 14.79 6.35
N ILE A 180 7.95 15.30 5.79
CA ILE A 180 9.19 14.55 5.63
C ILE A 180 10.02 14.84 6.87
N ASN A 181 10.09 13.87 7.78
CA ASN A 181 10.96 13.98 8.93
C ASN A 181 12.37 13.51 8.54
N ASP A 182 13.37 14.35 8.78
CA ASP A 182 14.79 14.10 8.51
C ASP A 182 15.42 13.30 9.67
N TYR A 183 14.93 12.08 9.90
CA TYR A 183 15.48 11.20 10.92
C TYR A 183 16.51 10.23 10.31
N ASP A 184 17.60 10.00 11.03
CA ASP A 184 18.54 8.90 10.80
C ASP A 184 17.85 7.56 11.14
N PHE A 185 17.04 7.06 10.22
CA PHE A 185 16.35 5.78 10.38
C PHE A 185 17.29 4.61 10.14
N CYS A 186 17.23 3.60 11.00
CA CYS A 186 17.84 2.30 10.74
C CYS A 186 17.19 1.58 9.57
N LEU A 187 17.81 0.52 9.05
CA LEU A 187 17.33 -0.19 7.86
C LEU A 187 15.89 -0.74 8.02
N SER A 188 15.53 -1.21 9.21
CA SER A 188 14.19 -1.74 9.50
C SER A 188 13.10 -0.66 9.59
N ASP A 189 13.46 0.58 9.97
CA ASP A 189 12.52 1.70 10.06
C ASP A 189 12.56 2.64 8.86
N LYS A 190 13.62 2.60 8.05
CA LYS A 190 13.81 3.47 6.89
C LYS A 190 12.64 3.44 5.91
N PHE A 191 11.95 2.31 5.82
CA PHE A 191 10.80 2.11 4.96
C PHE A 191 9.50 1.85 5.75
N ASN A 192 9.43 2.26 7.03
CA ASN A 192 8.23 2.09 7.84
C ASN A 192 7.21 3.19 7.52
N ILE A 193 6.00 2.80 7.08
CA ILE A 193 4.94 3.78 6.75
C ILE A 193 4.55 4.66 7.95
N LYS A 194 4.78 4.20 9.18
CA LYS A 194 4.51 4.98 10.39
C LYS A 194 5.37 6.24 10.48
N ASN A 195 6.53 6.23 9.83
CA ASN A 195 7.45 7.37 9.79
C ASN A 195 7.00 8.48 8.84
N TYR A 196 6.05 8.18 7.95
CA TYR A 196 5.40 9.17 7.09
C TYR A 196 4.18 9.72 7.83
N ASP A 197 4.23 11.02 8.10
CA ASP A 197 3.12 11.79 8.64
C ASP A 197 2.65 12.80 7.59
N CYS A 198 1.46 13.36 7.81
CA CYS A 198 0.95 14.46 7.03
C CYS A 198 0.34 15.50 7.96
N SER A 199 0.48 16.75 7.56
CA SER A 199 -0.20 17.86 8.20
C SER A 199 -1.31 18.33 7.27
N ALA A 200 -2.49 18.54 7.84
CA ALA A 200 -3.63 19.06 7.14
C ALA A 200 -4.10 20.36 7.79
N GLU A 201 -4.52 21.30 6.96
CA GLU A 201 -5.15 22.55 7.36
C GLU A 201 -6.41 22.78 6.51
N MET A 202 -7.53 23.15 7.13
CA MET A 202 -8.78 23.43 6.43
C MET A 202 -9.41 24.72 6.95
N LEU A 203 -9.72 25.63 6.04
CA LEU A 203 -10.45 26.86 6.32
C LEU A 203 -11.92 26.64 6.02
N ILE A 204 -12.78 26.95 6.99
CA ILE A 204 -14.23 26.81 6.87
C ILE A 204 -14.94 28.09 7.29
N LYS A 205 -16.14 28.31 6.77
CA LYS A 205 -16.99 29.45 7.08
C LYS A 205 -18.35 28.99 7.53
N ASN A 206 -18.82 29.49 8.67
CA ASN A 206 -20.21 29.31 9.05
C ASN A 206 -21.10 30.17 8.15
N ILE A 207 -22.04 29.55 7.44
CA ILE A 207 -22.88 30.24 6.44
C ILE A 207 -23.81 31.26 7.11
N SER A 208 -24.25 30.98 8.34
CA SER A 208 -25.21 31.83 9.07
C SER A 208 -24.55 33.01 9.77
N SER A 209 -23.39 32.82 10.41
CA SER A 209 -22.68 33.88 11.14
C SER A 209 -21.63 34.60 10.29
N GLY A 210 -21.19 33.99 9.19
CA GLY A 210 -20.07 34.47 8.37
C GLY A 210 -18.71 34.31 9.03
N GLU A 211 -18.64 33.73 10.24
CA GLU A 211 -17.38 33.50 10.96
C GLU A 211 -16.53 32.43 10.29
N GLU A 212 -15.22 32.65 10.27
CA GLU A 212 -14.25 31.76 9.67
C GLU A 212 -13.42 31.03 10.73
N TYR A 213 -13.15 29.76 10.45
CA TYR A 213 -12.43 28.86 11.33
C TYR A 213 -11.32 28.15 10.56
N LYS A 214 -10.18 27.94 11.20
CA LYS A 214 -9.09 27.07 10.72
C LYS A 214 -9.10 25.78 11.52
N ILE A 215 -9.15 24.64 10.84
CA ILE A 215 -8.97 23.32 11.41
C ILE A 215 -7.57 22.84 11.04
N THR A 216 -6.81 22.31 11.99
CA THR A 216 -5.55 21.61 11.72
C THR A 216 -5.63 20.18 12.22
N GLY A 217 -4.93 19.26 11.57
CA GLY A 217 -4.93 17.85 11.92
C GLY A 217 -3.74 17.09 11.37
N SER A 218 -3.54 15.88 11.88
CA SER A 218 -2.52 14.94 11.39
C SER A 218 -3.07 13.52 11.26
N LYS A 219 -2.22 12.58 10.86
CA LYS A 219 -2.52 11.14 10.73
C LYS A 219 -3.18 10.52 11.97
N ASP A 220 -2.84 11.02 13.16
CA ASP A 220 -3.39 10.58 14.45
C ASP A 220 -4.88 10.96 14.65
N LYS A 221 -5.48 11.69 13.71
CA LYS A 221 -6.86 12.20 13.78
C LYS A 221 -7.11 13.07 15.02
N LYS A 222 -6.05 13.73 15.49
CA LYS A 222 -6.10 14.78 16.51
C LYS A 222 -6.27 16.12 15.79
N PHE A 223 -7.35 16.83 16.11
CA PHE A 223 -7.74 18.06 15.43
C PHE A 223 -7.70 19.26 16.38
N PHE A 224 -7.27 20.41 15.86
CA PHE A 224 -7.40 21.70 16.53
C PHE A 224 -8.23 22.65 15.67
N ILE A 225 -9.07 23.47 16.29
CA ILE A 225 -9.94 24.44 15.60
C ILE A 225 -9.68 25.83 16.16
N TYR A 226 -9.46 26.81 15.28
CA TYR A 226 -9.13 28.19 15.61
C TYR A 226 -10.14 29.13 14.95
N CYS A 227 -10.73 30.06 15.71
CA CYS A 227 -11.60 31.11 15.15
C CYS A 227 -10.75 32.31 14.70
N LEU A 228 -10.94 32.78 13.46
CA LEU A 228 -10.12 33.84 12.87
C LEU A 228 -10.54 35.25 13.26
N SER A 229 -11.75 35.45 13.82
CA SER A 229 -12.32 36.76 14.13
C SER A 229 -11.93 37.35 15.51
N GLY A 230 -10.89 36.82 16.17
CA GLY A 230 -10.20 37.54 17.26
C GLY A 230 -10.31 36.97 18.67
N SER A 231 -10.68 35.71 18.85
CA SER A 231 -10.32 34.98 20.08
C SER A 231 -9.80 33.59 19.72
N ASN A 232 -8.50 33.37 19.96
CA ASN A 232 -7.88 32.05 19.87
C ASN A 232 -8.48 31.16 20.96
N ARG A 233 -9.61 30.52 20.68
CA ARG A 233 -10.16 29.48 21.55
C ARG A 233 -9.52 28.15 21.17
N ILE A 234 -8.57 27.69 21.98
CA ILE A 234 -8.11 26.30 21.94
C ILE A 234 -9.25 25.47 22.53
N LEU A 235 -9.97 24.72 21.69
CA LEU A 235 -10.98 23.77 22.14
C LEU A 235 -10.39 22.35 22.07
N PRO A 236 -10.08 21.71 23.22
CA PRO A 236 -9.76 20.29 23.23
C PRO A 236 -10.97 19.51 22.74
N ILE A 237 -10.70 18.44 21.99
CA ILE A 237 -11.68 17.50 21.42
C ILE A 237 -12.79 17.14 22.44
N GLU A 238 -12.47 16.98 23.72
CA GLU A 238 -13.35 16.48 24.78
C GLU A 238 -14.60 17.33 25.13
N LYS A 239 -14.74 18.58 24.67
CA LYS A 239 -15.95 19.40 24.89
C LYS A 239 -16.85 19.40 23.63
N PHE A 240 -17.54 18.27 23.44
CA PHE A 240 -18.03 17.72 22.17
C PHE A 240 -19.46 18.09 21.69
N GLU A 241 -20.25 18.90 22.40
CA GLU A 241 -21.68 19.09 22.03
C GLU A 241 -21.93 19.82 20.69
N HIS A 242 -20.94 20.56 20.16
CA HIS A 242 -21.03 21.23 18.86
C HIS A 242 -20.67 20.36 17.63
N TYR A 243 -20.16 19.14 17.81
CA TYR A 243 -19.69 18.30 16.69
C TYR A 243 -20.77 17.77 15.77
N LYS A 244 -22.05 17.68 16.20
CA LYS A 244 -23.12 17.26 15.29
C LYS A 244 -23.18 18.12 14.02
N LYS A 245 -22.83 19.40 14.15
CA LYS A 245 -22.89 20.40 13.07
C LYS A 245 -21.63 20.40 12.18
N LEU A 246 -20.48 20.01 12.73
CA LEU A 246 -19.20 19.93 12.00
C LEU A 246 -18.88 18.53 11.48
N LYS A 247 -19.74 17.54 11.72
CA LYS A 247 -19.51 16.14 11.35
C LYS A 247 -19.17 15.97 9.88
N THR A 248 -19.91 16.62 8.98
CA THR A 248 -19.68 16.53 7.53
C THR A 248 -18.30 17.05 7.16
N VAL A 249 -17.99 18.27 7.62
CA VAL A 249 -16.72 18.96 7.38
C VAL A 249 -15.52 18.20 7.96
N LEU A 250 -15.62 17.67 9.17
CA LEU A 250 -14.56 16.87 9.77
C LEU A 250 -14.38 15.51 9.10
N SER A 251 -15.47 14.89 8.63
CA SER A 251 -15.39 13.65 7.84
C SER A 251 -14.67 13.90 6.52
N PHE A 252 -14.96 15.03 5.87
CA PHE A 252 -14.22 15.50 4.70
C PHE A 252 -12.74 15.73 5.00
N PHE A 253 -12.42 16.37 6.13
CA PHE A 253 -11.04 16.60 6.55
C PHE A 253 -10.25 15.32 6.81
N VAL A 254 -10.83 14.38 7.58
CA VAL A 254 -10.24 13.06 7.84
C VAL A 254 -9.97 12.32 6.53
N MET A 255 -10.90 12.39 5.58
CA MET A 255 -10.74 11.74 4.28
C MET A 255 -9.60 12.35 3.47
N GLN A 256 -9.39 13.67 3.48
CA GLN A 256 -8.23 14.26 2.78
C GLN A 256 -6.89 13.82 3.41
N ILE A 257 -6.86 13.64 4.73
CA ILE A 257 -5.72 13.07 5.44
C ILE A 257 -5.50 11.62 5.02
N ASP A 258 -6.54 10.79 5.06
CA ASP A 258 -6.49 9.37 4.67
C ASP A 258 -6.11 9.21 3.17
N LYS A 259 -6.56 10.12 2.29
CA LYS A 259 -6.16 10.23 0.87
C LYS A 259 -4.65 10.41 0.74
N GLU A 260 -4.10 11.39 1.46
CA GLU A 260 -2.67 11.71 1.36
C GLU A 260 -1.82 10.56 1.91
N ILE A 261 -2.24 9.94 3.01
CA ILE A 261 -1.58 8.75 3.56
C ILE A 261 -1.58 7.61 2.54
N SER A 262 -2.71 7.37 1.87
CA SER A 262 -2.84 6.32 0.85
C SER A 262 -1.94 6.59 -0.36
N LYS A 263 -1.80 7.85 -0.78
CA LYS A 263 -0.83 8.25 -1.80
C LYS A 263 0.61 7.97 -1.38
N LEU A 264 0.98 8.34 -0.15
CA LEU A 264 2.31 8.07 0.40
C LEU A 264 2.59 6.57 0.49
N GLN A 265 1.60 5.76 0.88
CA GLN A 265 1.68 4.30 0.87
C GLN A 265 1.90 3.74 -0.53
N ALA A 266 1.16 4.23 -1.53
CA ALA A 266 1.33 3.78 -2.91
C ALA A 266 2.73 4.14 -3.47
N ILE A 267 3.19 5.37 -3.20
CA ILE A 267 4.55 5.80 -3.56
C ILE A 267 5.57 4.90 -2.87
N GLN A 268 5.41 4.65 -1.56
CA GLN A 268 6.32 3.83 -0.79
C GLN A 268 6.33 2.37 -1.25
N ASN A 269 5.20 1.80 -1.68
CA ASN A 269 5.12 0.44 -2.21
C ASN A 269 5.68 0.30 -3.63
N ASP A 270 6.19 1.39 -4.24
CA ASP A 270 6.74 1.40 -5.59
C ASP A 270 8.16 1.99 -5.64
N THR A 271 9.16 1.12 -5.80
CA THR A 271 10.57 1.49 -5.93
C THR A 271 10.87 2.43 -7.11
N LYS A 272 10.00 2.53 -8.12
CA LYS A 272 10.19 3.42 -9.28
C LYS A 272 10.44 4.87 -8.89
N ASN A 273 9.84 5.33 -7.78
CA ASN A 273 9.97 6.71 -7.29
C ASN A 273 11.31 7.00 -6.56
N TYR A 274 12.14 5.97 -6.34
CA TYR A 274 13.35 6.07 -5.50
C TYR A 274 14.64 5.80 -6.27
N GLY A 275 14.53 5.43 -7.55
CA GLY A 275 15.67 5.01 -8.38
C GLY A 275 16.13 3.59 -8.04
N ASN A 276 16.70 3.40 -6.85
CA ASN A 276 16.97 2.09 -6.27
C ASN A 276 16.69 2.12 -4.76
N ARG A 277 16.48 0.93 -4.18
CA ARG A 277 16.36 0.77 -2.73
C ARG A 277 17.13 -0.46 -2.30
N THR A 278 17.84 -0.34 -1.18
CA THR A 278 18.62 -1.43 -0.59
C THR A 278 18.40 -1.45 0.92
N THR A 279 18.20 -2.63 1.48
CA THR A 279 18.02 -2.85 2.92
C THR A 279 18.49 -4.25 3.32
N ALA A 280 18.47 -4.53 4.62
CA ALA A 280 18.74 -5.84 5.19
C ALA A 280 17.74 -6.16 6.30
N LYS A 281 17.44 -7.45 6.50
CA LYS A 281 16.62 -7.95 7.59
C LYS A 281 17.18 -9.26 8.14
N PHE A 282 16.83 -9.61 9.38
CA PHE A 282 17.07 -10.94 9.91
C PHE A 282 15.89 -11.87 9.58
N GLU A 283 16.19 -13.04 9.02
CA GLU A 283 15.21 -14.07 8.68
C GLU A 283 15.86 -15.46 8.76
N ASP A 284 15.20 -16.40 9.45
CA ASP A 284 15.59 -17.81 9.55
C ASP A 284 17.08 -18.05 9.90
N GLY A 285 17.59 -17.28 10.87
CA GLY A 285 18.96 -17.44 11.36
C GLY A 285 20.03 -16.79 10.48
N ARG A 286 19.63 -16.01 9.47
CA ARG A 286 20.52 -15.35 8.50
C ARG A 286 20.16 -13.87 8.35
N ILE A 287 21.11 -13.11 7.82
CA ILE A 287 20.86 -11.76 7.33
C ILE A 287 20.57 -11.84 5.84
N VAL A 288 19.43 -11.28 5.45
CA VAL A 288 18.95 -11.25 4.07
C VAL A 288 19.01 -9.82 3.59
N PHE A 289 19.82 -9.60 2.56
CA PHE A 289 19.97 -8.32 1.87
C PHE A 289 18.99 -8.27 0.70
N ILE A 290 18.29 -7.16 0.56
CA ILE A 290 17.28 -6.94 -0.47
C ILE A 290 17.64 -5.65 -1.20
N SER A 291 17.76 -5.71 -2.52
CA SER A 291 17.96 -4.52 -3.35
C SER A 291 17.05 -4.57 -4.57
N GLU A 292 16.33 -3.50 -4.87
CA GLU A 292 15.44 -3.42 -6.03
C GLU A 292 15.64 -2.13 -6.83
N SER A 293 15.45 -2.21 -8.15
CA SER A 293 15.32 -1.05 -9.02
C SER A 293 14.32 -1.30 -10.15
N PHE A 294 13.68 -0.23 -10.59
CA PHE A 294 12.83 -0.22 -11.78
C PHE A 294 13.68 0.03 -13.04
N ASN A 295 13.38 -0.68 -14.12
CA ASN A 295 14.09 -0.55 -15.39
C ASN A 295 13.70 0.72 -16.17
N ASN A 296 14.25 1.86 -15.75
CA ASN A 296 14.05 3.15 -16.42
C ASN A 296 14.68 3.25 -17.83
N LYS A 297 15.50 2.28 -18.25
CA LYS A 297 16.10 2.30 -19.60
C LYS A 297 15.15 1.83 -20.68
N LEU A 298 14.14 1.04 -20.31
CA LEU A 298 13.11 0.51 -21.20
C LEU A 298 11.74 0.70 -20.53
N PRO A 299 11.28 1.95 -20.36
CA PRO A 299 10.05 2.24 -19.63
C PRO A 299 8.80 1.63 -20.29
N GLU A 300 8.86 1.28 -21.57
CA GLU A 300 7.80 0.59 -22.31
C GLU A 300 7.57 -0.84 -21.80
N ILE A 301 8.55 -1.42 -21.09
CA ILE A 301 8.49 -2.74 -20.48
C ILE A 301 8.73 -2.57 -18.97
N PRO A 302 7.67 -2.35 -18.17
CA PRO A 302 7.79 -2.00 -16.77
C PRO A 302 8.25 -3.21 -15.94
N LEU A 303 9.58 -3.40 -15.88
CA LEU A 303 10.21 -4.48 -15.13
C LEU A 303 10.88 -3.92 -13.88
N TYR A 304 10.58 -4.56 -12.76
CA TYR A 304 11.30 -4.41 -11.51
C TYR A 304 12.26 -5.58 -11.38
N ILE A 305 13.51 -5.29 -11.04
CA ILE A 305 14.55 -6.29 -10.79
C ILE A 305 14.89 -6.18 -9.32
N LEU A 306 14.72 -7.28 -8.59
CA LEU A 306 15.08 -7.42 -7.19
C LEU A 306 16.18 -8.47 -7.05
N VAL A 307 17.18 -8.18 -6.24
CA VAL A 307 18.23 -9.11 -5.81
C VAL A 307 18.05 -9.38 -4.32
N GLU A 308 17.97 -10.65 -3.97
CA GLU A 308 17.91 -11.16 -2.60
C GLU A 308 19.17 -12.00 -2.34
N ASP A 309 19.96 -11.64 -1.34
CA ASP A 309 21.21 -12.32 -0.97
C ASP A 309 21.16 -12.69 0.52
N ASN A 310 21.19 -13.99 0.83
CA ASN A 310 21.13 -14.52 2.19
C ASN A 310 22.49 -15.02 2.71
N CYS A 311 23.58 -14.51 2.12
CA CYS A 311 24.97 -14.88 2.33
C CYS A 311 25.37 -16.32 1.93
N LYS A 312 24.42 -17.13 1.43
CA LYS A 312 24.71 -18.46 0.87
C LYS A 312 24.33 -18.55 -0.60
N ASP A 313 23.13 -18.08 -0.91
CA ASP A 313 22.53 -18.15 -2.23
C ASP A 313 22.04 -16.74 -2.62
N ILE A 314 22.15 -16.42 -3.90
CA ILE A 314 21.59 -15.19 -4.49
C ILE A 314 20.35 -15.58 -5.30
N LYS A 315 19.31 -14.75 -5.23
CA LYS A 315 18.14 -14.84 -6.09
C LYS A 315 17.94 -13.53 -6.83
N ILE A 316 17.64 -13.64 -8.12
CA ILE A 316 17.29 -12.52 -8.98
C ILE A 316 15.83 -12.71 -9.37
N LEU A 317 14.99 -11.79 -8.90
CA LEU A 317 13.55 -11.84 -9.09
C LEU A 317 13.12 -10.70 -10.00
N ILE A 318 12.31 -10.99 -11.01
CA ILE A 318 11.79 -10.00 -11.96
C ILE A 318 10.28 -10.00 -11.90
N SER A 319 9.66 -8.82 -11.86
CA SER A 319 8.20 -8.65 -11.76
C SER A 319 7.72 -7.40 -12.52
N LYS A 320 6.40 -7.29 -12.70
CA LYS A 320 5.75 -6.08 -13.26
C LYS A 320 5.35 -5.04 -12.20
N LYS A 321 5.47 -5.38 -10.92
CA LYS A 321 5.16 -4.53 -9.77
C LYS A 321 6.29 -4.66 -8.75
N SER A 322 6.62 -3.58 -8.03
CA SER A 322 7.68 -3.57 -7.02
C SER A 322 7.45 -4.66 -5.95
N MET A 323 8.45 -5.50 -5.72
CA MET A 323 8.42 -6.56 -4.71
C MET A 323 9.09 -6.13 -3.40
N PHE A 324 9.82 -5.01 -3.39
CA PHE A 324 10.67 -4.58 -2.28
C PHE A 324 9.95 -4.61 -0.92
N MET A 325 8.81 -3.91 -0.78
CA MET A 325 8.07 -3.87 0.49
C MET A 325 7.46 -5.24 0.85
N SER A 326 7.02 -6.00 -0.15
CA SER A 326 6.48 -7.36 0.06
C SER A 326 7.53 -8.37 0.51
N ARG A 327 8.81 -8.12 0.20
CA ARG A 327 9.96 -8.93 0.65
C ARG A 327 10.49 -8.47 1.99
N LEU A 328 10.37 -7.17 2.30
CA LEU A 328 10.74 -6.61 3.60
C LEU A 328 9.79 -7.08 4.71
N TYR A 329 8.48 -7.10 4.45
CA TYR A 329 7.46 -7.47 5.43
C TYR A 329 6.98 -8.92 5.31
N ASP A 330 6.49 -9.46 6.44
CA ASP A 330 5.74 -10.72 6.41
C ASP A 330 4.37 -10.55 5.74
N ASP A 331 3.73 -11.67 5.40
CA ASP A 331 2.47 -11.70 4.65
C ASP A 331 1.33 -10.98 5.36
N ILE A 332 1.30 -11.02 6.70
CA ILE A 332 0.24 -10.40 7.48
C ILE A 332 0.46 -8.89 7.48
N GLN A 333 1.66 -8.46 7.85
CA GLN A 333 2.02 -7.05 7.91
C GLN A 333 1.87 -6.37 6.54
N TYR A 334 2.34 -7.00 5.46
CA TYR A 334 2.22 -6.44 4.12
C TYR A 334 0.76 -6.23 3.70
N ARG A 335 -0.12 -7.22 3.96
CA ARG A 335 -1.56 -7.11 3.65
C ARG A 335 -2.26 -6.07 4.51
N GLU A 336 -1.90 -5.96 5.77
CA GLU A 336 -2.47 -4.97 6.68
C GLU A 336 -2.08 -3.54 6.28
N GLU A 337 -0.83 -3.33 5.85
CA GLU A 337 -0.31 -2.00 5.53
C GLU A 337 -0.68 -1.53 4.12
N TYR A 338 -0.68 -2.42 3.12
CA TYR A 338 -0.87 -2.06 1.70
C TYR A 338 -2.15 -2.60 1.07
N HIS A 339 -2.95 -3.36 1.82
CA HIS A 339 -4.23 -3.92 1.37
C HIS A 339 -4.14 -4.72 0.06
N CYS A 340 -2.99 -5.35 -0.19
CA CYS A 340 -2.74 -6.14 -1.39
C CYS A 340 -2.02 -7.45 -1.08
N GLU A 341 -2.17 -8.43 -1.97
CA GLU A 341 -1.45 -9.70 -1.87
C GLU A 341 0.03 -9.53 -2.22
N LYS A 342 0.87 -10.43 -1.69
CA LYS A 342 2.29 -10.44 -2.04
C LYS A 342 2.50 -10.63 -3.53
N ILE A 343 3.42 -9.83 -4.06
CA ILE A 343 3.73 -9.82 -5.48
C ILE A 343 4.63 -11.01 -5.80
N LYS A 344 4.23 -11.78 -6.81
CA LYS A 344 5.00 -12.91 -7.32
C LYS A 344 5.92 -12.44 -8.44
N ALA A 345 7.12 -13.02 -8.48
CA ALA A 345 8.01 -12.84 -9.60
C ALA A 345 7.44 -13.54 -10.84
N ILE A 346 7.62 -12.93 -12.00
CA ILE A 346 7.35 -13.56 -13.30
C ILE A 346 8.54 -14.42 -13.74
N TRP A 347 9.76 -14.03 -13.34
CA TRP A 347 10.99 -14.77 -13.59
C TRP A 347 11.85 -14.79 -12.34
N GLU A 348 12.47 -15.95 -12.08
CA GLU A 348 13.39 -16.17 -10.97
C GLU A 348 14.65 -16.86 -11.50
N TYR A 349 15.82 -16.33 -11.12
CA TYR A 349 17.13 -16.84 -11.49
C TYR A 349 18.00 -16.97 -10.24
N ASN A 350 18.96 -17.90 -10.25
CA ASN A 350 19.88 -18.10 -9.12
C ASN A 350 21.25 -17.46 -9.37
N ASP A 351 21.56 -17.15 -10.63
CA ASP A 351 22.78 -16.44 -11.00
C ASP A 351 22.59 -15.64 -12.31
N VAL A 352 23.49 -14.68 -12.55
CA VAL A 352 23.51 -13.88 -13.78
C VAL A 352 23.74 -14.73 -15.04
N ASP A 353 24.45 -15.85 -14.94
CA ASP A 353 24.67 -16.73 -16.09
C ASP A 353 23.38 -17.44 -16.53
N ASP A 354 22.43 -17.66 -15.61
CA ASP A 354 21.10 -18.17 -15.97
C ASP A 354 20.38 -17.14 -16.88
N ILE A 355 20.50 -15.84 -16.57
CA ILE A 355 19.92 -14.77 -17.38
C ILE A 355 20.58 -14.69 -18.77
N LYS A 356 21.92 -14.81 -18.82
CA LYS A 356 22.69 -14.74 -20.09
C LYS A 356 22.31 -15.87 -21.05
N ASN A 357 22.07 -17.06 -20.51
CA ASN A 357 21.78 -18.26 -21.30
C ASN A 357 20.28 -18.47 -21.55
N ASP A 358 19.40 -17.62 -21.01
CA ASP A 358 17.97 -17.78 -21.19
C ASP A 358 17.53 -17.47 -22.63
N SER A 359 16.94 -18.49 -23.26
CA SER A 359 16.35 -18.44 -24.59
C SER A 359 15.29 -17.36 -24.78
N ILE A 360 14.62 -16.88 -23.72
CA ILE A 360 13.61 -15.81 -23.83
C ILE A 360 14.21 -14.51 -24.38
N TYR A 361 15.52 -14.31 -24.21
CA TYR A 361 16.21 -13.11 -24.66
C TYR A 361 16.87 -13.24 -26.04
N LYS A 362 16.72 -14.38 -26.74
CA LYS A 362 17.38 -14.65 -28.02
C LYS A 362 17.11 -13.58 -29.09
N ASN A 363 15.96 -12.91 -29.02
CA ASN A 363 15.58 -11.79 -29.90
C ASN A 363 15.40 -10.46 -29.15
N HIS A 364 15.76 -10.42 -27.86
CA HIS A 364 15.53 -9.28 -26.95
C HIS A 364 16.79 -8.92 -26.16
N GLU A 365 17.95 -8.93 -26.82
CA GLU A 365 19.25 -8.65 -26.19
C GLU A 365 19.29 -7.33 -25.41
N VAL A 366 18.57 -6.31 -25.86
CA VAL A 366 18.52 -4.99 -25.20
C VAL A 366 17.89 -5.11 -23.81
N ILE A 367 16.83 -5.92 -23.66
CA ILE A 367 16.18 -6.18 -22.37
C ILE A 367 17.15 -6.92 -21.45
N GLN A 368 17.78 -7.98 -21.95
CA GLN A 368 18.75 -8.79 -21.21
C GLN A 368 19.93 -7.95 -20.70
N LYS A 369 20.54 -7.14 -21.58
CA LYS A 369 21.63 -6.23 -21.24
C LYS A 369 21.20 -5.21 -20.19
N SER A 370 19.96 -4.71 -20.24
CA SER A 370 19.44 -3.79 -19.23
C SER A 370 19.30 -4.47 -17.86
N ILE A 371 18.70 -5.67 -17.82
CA ILE A 371 18.52 -6.46 -16.59
C ILE A 371 19.87 -6.78 -15.96
N ILE A 372 20.84 -7.29 -16.73
CA ILE A 372 22.18 -7.63 -16.23
C ILE A 372 22.87 -6.39 -15.66
N LYS A 373 22.76 -5.23 -16.32
CA LYS A 373 23.33 -4.00 -15.80
C LYS A 373 22.70 -3.59 -14.46
N ILE A 374 21.37 -3.64 -14.36
CA ILE A 374 20.66 -3.34 -13.11
C ILE A 374 21.07 -4.33 -12.00
N TYR A 375 21.13 -5.62 -12.30
CA TYR A 375 21.61 -6.65 -11.37
C TYR A 375 23.01 -6.31 -10.81
N ASN A 376 23.96 -5.92 -11.67
CA ASN A 376 25.30 -5.53 -11.23
C ASN A 376 25.27 -4.30 -10.30
N ASP A 377 24.46 -3.29 -10.64
CA ASP A 377 24.30 -2.08 -9.82
C ASP A 377 23.71 -2.43 -8.44
N LEU A 378 22.67 -3.30 -8.39
CA LEU A 378 22.04 -3.77 -7.15
C LEU A 378 23.00 -4.60 -6.30
N THR A 379 23.78 -5.48 -6.92
CA THR A 379 24.78 -6.31 -6.23
C THR A 379 25.88 -5.43 -5.62
N SER A 380 26.33 -4.39 -6.34
CA SER A 380 27.28 -3.42 -5.80
C SER A 380 26.72 -2.68 -4.57
N ASN A 381 25.43 -2.34 -4.58
CA ASN A 381 24.78 -1.70 -3.42
C ASN A 381 24.71 -2.66 -2.22
N ILE A 382 24.39 -3.94 -2.46
CA ILE A 382 24.38 -4.97 -1.41
C ILE A 382 25.78 -5.15 -0.82
N SER A 383 26.83 -5.26 -1.63
CA SER A 383 28.20 -5.38 -1.15
C SER A 383 28.61 -4.19 -0.28
N LYS A 384 28.25 -2.97 -0.70
CA LYS A 384 28.49 -1.77 0.12
C LYS A 384 27.75 -1.86 1.46
N LEU A 385 26.48 -2.26 1.45
CA LEU A 385 25.70 -2.39 2.69
C LEU A 385 26.26 -3.47 3.63
N LYS A 386 26.78 -4.58 3.08
CA LYS A 386 27.48 -5.62 3.84
C LYS A 386 28.70 -5.03 4.58
N ASP A 387 29.52 -4.26 3.87
CA ASP A 387 30.69 -3.60 4.46
C ASP A 387 30.30 -2.56 5.53
N ASP A 388 29.24 -1.78 5.30
CA ASP A 388 28.73 -0.78 6.25
C ASP A 388 28.19 -1.44 7.53
N ILE A 389 27.51 -2.59 7.43
CA ILE A 389 27.06 -3.36 8.61
C ILE A 389 28.25 -4.01 9.36
N LYS A 390 29.20 -4.61 8.64
CA LYS A 390 30.42 -5.20 9.25
C LYS A 390 31.24 -4.16 10.01
N SER A 391 31.35 -2.96 9.46
CA SER A 391 32.06 -1.84 10.07
C SER A 391 31.25 -1.10 11.13
N ARG A 392 30.00 -1.53 11.40
CA ARG A 392 29.06 -0.89 12.34
C ARG A 392 28.77 0.58 12.03
N ASN A 393 28.84 0.95 10.75
CA ASN A 393 28.40 2.25 10.24
C ASN A 393 26.89 2.28 9.98
N GLU A 394 26.30 1.11 9.70
CA GLU A 394 24.86 0.92 9.49
C GLU A 394 24.35 -0.23 10.37
N TYR A 395 23.14 -0.11 10.88
CA TYR A 395 22.51 -1.11 11.74
C TYR A 395 21.14 -1.51 11.18
N ILE A 396 20.78 -2.78 11.31
CA ILE A 396 19.47 -3.27 10.83
C ILE A 396 18.37 -2.69 11.72
N SER A 397 18.60 -2.69 13.03
CA SER A 397 17.76 -2.01 14.02
C SER A 397 18.67 -1.12 14.86
N LEU A 398 18.39 0.19 14.85
CA LEU A 398 19.19 1.18 15.59
C LEU A 398 18.50 1.64 16.87
N THR A 399 19.37 1.77 17.85
CA THR A 399 19.28 2.29 19.21
C THR A 399 19.09 3.81 19.31
N VAL A 400 18.42 4.50 18.37
CA VAL A 400 18.22 5.97 18.49
C VAL A 400 17.40 6.34 19.75
N LEU A 401 16.81 5.35 20.43
CA LEU A 401 16.19 5.48 21.75
C LEU A 401 16.99 4.88 22.91
N THR A 402 18.25 4.45 22.73
CA THR A 402 18.99 3.74 23.77
C THR A 402 20.45 4.13 23.95
N ASP A 403 21.16 4.70 22.97
CA ASP A 403 22.60 4.95 23.14
C ASP A 403 22.85 6.09 24.14
N GLY A 404 23.36 5.74 25.33
CA GLY A 404 23.53 6.67 26.46
C GLY A 404 22.29 6.88 27.33
N GLU A 405 21.17 6.22 27.05
CA GLU A 405 20.01 6.20 27.94
C GLU A 405 20.29 5.28 29.15
N PRO A 406 19.91 5.66 30.37
CA PRO A 406 20.14 4.83 31.56
C PRO A 406 19.48 3.44 31.48
N ASP A 407 18.46 3.29 30.64
CA ASP A 407 17.66 2.07 30.44
C ASP A 407 17.99 1.30 29.16
N GLU A 408 19.12 1.58 28.50
CA GLU A 408 19.48 1.01 27.21
C GLU A 408 19.28 -0.51 27.13
N PHE A 409 19.91 -1.22 28.06
CA PHE A 409 19.89 -2.67 28.10
C PHE A 409 18.48 -3.23 28.36
N TYR A 410 17.66 -2.50 29.14
CA TYR A 410 16.26 -2.85 29.37
C TYR A 410 15.44 -2.72 28.08
N LEU A 411 15.65 -1.64 27.31
CA LEU A 411 14.95 -1.41 26.04
C LEU A 411 15.30 -2.47 24.99
N MET A 412 16.58 -2.86 24.87
CA MET A 412 17.00 -3.99 24.02
C MET A 412 16.36 -5.30 24.47
N CYS A 413 16.39 -5.61 25.77
CA CYS A 413 15.73 -6.80 26.31
C CYS A 413 14.21 -6.77 26.09
N ARG A 414 13.58 -5.59 26.13
CA ARG A 414 12.14 -5.42 25.86
C ARG A 414 11.81 -5.73 24.41
N ALA A 415 12.60 -5.21 23.47
CA ALA A 415 12.45 -5.50 22.04
C ALA A 415 12.58 -7.01 21.77
N LEU A 416 13.56 -7.66 22.39
CA LEU A 416 13.83 -9.10 22.26
C LEU A 416 12.98 -9.99 23.17
N ARG A 417 12.02 -9.43 23.93
CA ARG A 417 11.13 -10.16 24.86
C ARG A 417 11.85 -10.94 25.96
N LEU A 418 12.97 -10.42 26.44
CA LEU A 418 13.89 -11.02 27.44
C LEU A 418 13.81 -10.37 28.84
N VAL A 419 12.90 -9.43 29.06
CA VAL A 419 12.79 -8.66 30.32
C VAL A 419 12.58 -9.57 31.54
N LYS A 420 11.77 -10.62 31.41
CA LYS A 420 11.47 -11.52 32.53
C LYS A 420 12.69 -12.34 32.93
N GLU A 421 13.41 -12.83 31.94
CA GLU A 421 14.57 -13.71 32.04
C GLU A 421 15.75 -12.98 32.69
N PHE A 422 15.96 -11.70 32.33
CA PHE A 422 16.98 -10.86 32.97
C PHE A 422 16.54 -10.26 34.32
N SER A 423 15.27 -10.42 34.71
CA SER A 423 14.75 -10.06 36.03
C SER A 423 15.06 -8.62 36.44
N PHE A 424 14.70 -7.67 35.58
CA PHE A 424 14.87 -6.25 35.83
C PHE A 424 14.09 -5.78 37.07
N LYS A 425 14.65 -4.81 37.79
CA LYS A 425 14.00 -4.11 38.90
C LYS A 425 13.92 -2.63 38.56
N LYS A 426 12.83 -1.99 38.99
CA LYS A 426 12.71 -0.54 38.90
C LYS A 426 13.45 0.09 40.09
N GLU A 427 14.43 0.92 39.80
CA GLU A 427 15.16 1.76 40.76
C GLU A 427 14.97 3.22 40.32
N ASP A 428 14.30 4.02 41.16
CA ASP A 428 13.81 5.37 40.82
C ASP A 428 12.95 5.37 39.54
N ASP A 429 13.43 6.03 38.49
CA ASP A 429 12.78 6.13 37.18
C ASP A 429 13.33 5.15 36.14
N PHE A 430 14.28 4.30 36.52
CA PHE A 430 15.05 3.44 35.62
C PHE A 430 14.89 1.94 35.93
N TYR A 431 15.18 1.09 34.94
CA TYR A 431 15.16 -0.37 35.04
C TYR A 431 16.57 -0.94 34.99
N CYS A 432 17.01 -1.51 36.11
CA CYS A 432 18.34 -2.10 36.24
C CYS A 432 18.27 -3.62 36.42
N THR A 433 19.37 -4.30 36.10
CA THR A 433 19.57 -5.71 36.43
C THR A 433 21.03 -5.98 36.77
N THR A 434 21.27 -6.89 37.71
CA THR A 434 22.62 -7.39 38.04
C THR A 434 22.98 -8.62 37.21
N ARG A 435 22.06 -9.16 36.41
CA ARG A 435 22.32 -10.32 35.54
C ARG A 435 23.10 -9.88 34.31
N ASN A 436 24.23 -10.55 34.08
CA ASN A 436 25.04 -10.38 32.86
C ASN A 436 24.80 -11.48 31.81
N LYS A 437 24.10 -12.55 32.20
CA LYS A 437 23.69 -13.65 31.33
C LYS A 437 22.46 -14.36 31.89
N ILE A 438 21.77 -15.07 31.02
CA ILE A 438 20.64 -15.95 31.34
C ILE A 438 20.84 -17.32 30.70
N THR A 439 20.16 -18.33 31.25
CA THR A 439 19.98 -19.63 30.59
C THR A 439 18.62 -19.68 29.94
N TYR A 440 18.57 -19.98 28.65
CA TYR A 440 17.35 -20.06 27.86
C TYR A 440 17.19 -21.46 27.26
N ARG A 441 15.97 -22.00 27.25
CA ARG A 441 15.71 -23.33 26.68
C ARG A 441 15.10 -23.18 25.30
N TYR A 442 15.72 -23.80 24.30
CA TYR A 442 15.29 -23.80 22.90
C TYR A 442 15.54 -25.19 22.32
N ASN A 443 14.54 -25.80 21.65
CA ASN A 443 14.60 -27.15 21.08
C ASN A 443 15.23 -28.20 22.03
N ASP A 444 14.76 -28.27 23.27
CA ASP A 444 15.24 -29.16 24.35
C ASP A 444 16.70 -28.98 24.76
N LYS A 445 17.41 -27.99 24.21
CA LYS A 445 18.77 -27.61 24.58
C LYS A 445 18.76 -26.35 25.44
N ILE A 446 19.83 -26.15 26.21
CA ILE A 446 20.02 -24.96 27.04
C ILE A 446 21.12 -24.11 26.42
N TYR A 447 20.77 -22.87 26.09
CA TYR A 447 21.69 -21.86 25.57
C TYR A 447 21.97 -20.81 26.64
N THR A 448 23.19 -20.28 26.62
CA THR A 448 23.53 -19.10 27.42
C THR A 448 23.38 -17.85 26.54
N ILE A 449 22.57 -16.89 26.99
CA ILE A 449 22.43 -15.58 26.34
C ILE A 449 23.05 -14.53 27.25
N THR A 450 24.07 -13.83 26.76
CA THR A 450 24.82 -12.78 27.45
C THR A 450 24.29 -11.40 27.08
N ARG A 451 24.77 -10.34 27.77
CA ARG A 451 24.45 -8.96 27.36
C ARG A 451 24.94 -8.62 25.95
N GLU A 452 26.11 -9.13 25.57
CA GLU A 452 26.68 -8.91 24.23
C GLU A 452 25.84 -9.58 23.15
N ASP A 453 25.32 -10.79 23.43
CA ASP A 453 24.38 -11.45 22.53
C ASP A 453 23.11 -10.62 22.33
N VAL A 454 22.57 -10.03 23.41
CA VAL A 454 21.39 -9.16 23.34
C VAL A 454 21.67 -7.92 22.50
N LYS A 455 22.83 -7.28 22.70
CA LYS A 455 23.24 -6.10 21.94
C LYS A 455 23.39 -6.44 20.45
N THR A 456 24.17 -7.47 20.13
CA THR A 456 24.43 -7.91 18.75
C THR A 456 23.14 -8.36 18.06
N ALA A 457 22.28 -9.12 18.76
CA ALA A 457 20.99 -9.53 18.25
C ALA A 457 20.09 -8.34 17.91
N PHE A 458 20.08 -7.33 18.77
CA PHE A 458 19.31 -6.11 18.55
C PHE A 458 19.84 -5.32 17.34
N GLU A 459 21.16 -5.09 17.26
CA GLU A 459 21.81 -4.40 16.14
C GLU A 459 21.52 -5.07 14.78
N LEU A 460 21.49 -6.40 14.77
CA LEU A 460 21.22 -7.23 13.60
C LEU A 460 19.71 -7.43 13.31
N GLY A 461 18.82 -6.82 14.09
CA GLY A 461 17.38 -6.83 13.82
C GLY A 461 16.65 -8.12 14.18
N MET A 462 17.19 -8.92 15.11
CA MET A 462 16.49 -10.09 15.65
C MET A 462 15.26 -9.66 16.49
N LYS A 463 14.23 -10.50 16.51
CA LYS A 463 12.94 -10.17 17.13
C LYS A 463 12.75 -10.77 18.51
N ASN A 464 13.48 -11.84 18.84
CA ASN A 464 13.30 -12.58 20.10
C ASN A 464 14.52 -13.45 20.48
N ALA A 465 14.41 -14.15 21.61
CA ALA A 465 15.45 -15.05 22.12
C ALA A 465 15.64 -16.34 21.29
N ASP A 466 14.60 -16.81 20.60
CA ASP A 466 14.68 -17.99 19.74
C ASP A 466 15.59 -17.70 18.54
N ASP A 467 15.53 -16.49 17.98
CA ASP A 467 16.42 -16.03 16.91
C ASP A 467 17.90 -16.11 17.33
N ILE A 468 18.21 -15.67 18.56
CA ILE A 468 19.56 -15.77 19.14
C ILE A 468 19.99 -17.24 19.24
N CYS A 469 19.11 -18.10 19.75
CA CYS A 469 19.41 -19.53 19.92
C CYS A 469 19.58 -20.24 18.58
N LEU A 470 18.76 -19.89 17.58
CA LEU A 470 18.83 -20.42 16.23
C LEU A 470 20.18 -20.13 15.58
N VAL A 471 20.70 -18.90 15.73
CA VAL A 471 22.04 -18.53 15.23
C VAL A 471 23.13 -19.31 15.97
N LYS A 472 23.06 -19.38 17.30
CA LYS A 472 24.04 -20.15 18.09
C LYS A 472 24.03 -21.64 17.77
N GLU A 473 22.87 -22.20 17.45
CA GLU A 473 22.75 -23.59 17.00
C GLU A 473 23.40 -23.80 15.62
N ARG A 474 23.23 -22.83 14.71
CA ARG A 474 23.71 -22.91 13.33
C ARG A 474 25.22 -22.69 13.20
N ILE A 475 25.74 -21.64 13.83
CA ILE A 475 27.11 -21.15 13.62
C ILE A 475 27.87 -20.85 14.93
N GLY A 476 27.30 -21.20 16.08
CA GLY A 476 27.98 -21.13 17.38
C GLY A 476 27.91 -19.78 18.10
N SER A 477 28.13 -18.67 17.39
CA SER A 477 28.07 -17.31 17.96
C SER A 477 27.38 -16.31 17.03
N LEU A 478 26.95 -15.17 17.58
CA LEU A 478 26.29 -14.13 16.79
C LEU A 478 27.31 -13.33 15.98
N GLU A 479 28.53 -13.18 16.47
CA GLU A 479 29.64 -12.49 15.81
C GLU A 479 30.00 -13.16 14.48
N ALA A 480 29.86 -14.49 14.40
CA ALA A 480 30.06 -15.24 13.16
C ALA A 480 29.10 -14.81 12.03
N LEU A 481 27.97 -14.15 12.31
CA LEU A 481 27.11 -13.57 11.26
C LEU A 481 27.83 -12.46 10.48
N TYR A 482 28.70 -11.68 11.13
CA TYR A 482 29.48 -10.65 10.42
C TYR A 482 30.54 -11.26 9.50
N GLU A 483 31.01 -12.48 9.80
CA GLU A 483 31.96 -13.22 8.96
C GLU A 483 31.29 -13.89 7.75
N GLU A 484 29.99 -14.20 7.84
CA GLU A 484 29.21 -14.76 6.72
C GLU A 484 28.82 -13.72 5.67
N MET A 485 28.65 -12.45 6.07
CA MET A 485 28.47 -11.33 5.16
C MET A 485 29.73 -11.15 4.30
#